data_AF-A0A377IZB2-F1
#
_entry.id   AF-A0A377IZB2-F1
#
_cell.length_a   1.000
_cell.length_b   1.000
_cell.length_c   1.000
_cell.angle_alpha   90.00
_cell.angle_beta   90.00
_cell.angle_gamma   90.00
#
_symmetry.space_group_name_H-M   'P 1'
#
loop_
_entity.id
_entity.type
_entity.pdbx_description
1 polymer ?
#
loop_
_entity_poly.entity_id
_entity_poly.type
_entity_poly.pdbx_seq_one_letter_code
_entity_poly.pdbx_strand_id
1 'polypeptide(L)'
;MLIKKALLSICIFTTLLSTAGCEDKEAKAMIERQAQIINQLTTENTQLKEKNENLIPAILVNKEVIFEKLEKINYPKSQEHWFDGHSAPISLNIWGLKTNITWLNELLWTELMQSEFSENTPKTREQAVARYETLFNQIKSDMQAQPEIGFSRNAWLGFIGQKEKLSTFFIGYYSYEGGAHGVGGKQYLTVDMNRRQVVNFSDVFDEKKLPEIKELLWRIYTDFGNVNEEQVFTPKADFEVSKNFYLAHDGIHFIYHVYEIAPYVAGEQELTVSWDWFLEGNLLKPEFIQQQYYDLTPAPIVE
;
A
#
# COMPACT_ATOMS: atom_id res chain seq x y z
N MET A 1 31.30 -9.06 -1.91
CA MET A 1 32.67 -8.83 -2.46
C MET A 1 33.75 -9.67 -1.76
N LEU A 2 33.61 -10.00 -0.47
CA LEU A 2 34.57 -10.82 0.29
C LEU A 2 34.63 -12.31 -0.13
N ILE A 3 33.49 -12.92 -0.47
CA ILE A 3 33.42 -14.36 -0.81
C ILE A 3 34.08 -14.69 -2.17
N LYS A 4 33.97 -13.80 -3.16
CA LYS A 4 34.64 -13.98 -4.47
C LYS A 4 36.17 -13.99 -4.35
N LYS A 5 36.73 -13.25 -3.38
CA LYS A 5 38.19 -13.21 -3.14
C LYS A 5 38.71 -14.49 -2.47
N ALA A 6 37.91 -15.12 -1.61
CA ALA A 6 38.27 -16.37 -0.94
C ALA A 6 38.33 -17.57 -1.91
N LEU A 7 37.34 -17.69 -2.82
CA LEU A 7 37.32 -18.75 -3.84
C LEU A 7 38.47 -18.62 -4.85
N LEU A 8 38.85 -17.40 -5.23
CA LEU A 8 39.96 -17.16 -6.17
C LEU A 8 41.33 -17.52 -5.56
N SER A 9 41.50 -17.35 -4.24
CA SER A 9 42.75 -17.68 -3.55
C SER A 9 42.99 -19.19 -3.42
N ILE A 10 41.93 -20.01 -3.39
CA ILE A 10 42.05 -21.48 -3.28
C ILE A 10 42.49 -22.10 -4.62
N CYS A 11 42.02 -21.57 -5.75
CA CYS A 11 42.41 -22.07 -7.09
C CYS A 11 43.86 -21.77 -7.48
N ILE A 12 44.53 -20.81 -6.82
CA ILE A 12 45.91 -20.42 -7.15
C ILE A 12 46.94 -21.34 -6.48
N PHE A 13 46.55 -22.14 -5.48
CA PHE A 13 47.47 -23.06 -4.78
C PHE A 13 47.64 -24.43 -5.46
N THR A 14 46.94 -24.71 -6.56
CA THR A 14 47.00 -26.02 -7.25
C THR A 14 48.08 -26.16 -8.33
N THR A 15 49.00 -25.20 -8.49
CA THR A 15 49.98 -25.22 -9.60
C THR A 15 51.45 -25.39 -9.23
N LEU A 16 51.79 -25.77 -8.00
CA LEU A 16 53.14 -26.27 -7.70
C LEU A 16 53.08 -27.32 -6.61
N LEU A 17 53.31 -28.59 -6.98
CA LEU A 17 54.09 -29.58 -6.24
C LEU A 17 53.93 -30.93 -6.96
N SER A 18 54.94 -31.28 -7.74
CA SER A 18 55.07 -32.62 -8.32
C SER A 18 56.54 -33.01 -8.28
N THR A 19 57.01 -33.66 -7.20
CA THR A 19 58.13 -34.63 -7.22
C THR A 19 58.28 -35.39 -5.89
N ALA A 20 57.73 -36.62 -5.79
CA ALA A 20 58.33 -37.84 -5.18
C ALA A 20 57.24 -38.75 -4.56
N GLY A 21 57.28 -40.05 -4.88
CA GLY A 21 56.21 -41.03 -4.65
C GLY A 21 55.78 -41.39 -3.21
N CYS A 22 56.13 -40.58 -2.19
CA CYS A 22 55.50 -40.59 -0.86
C CYS A 22 54.59 -39.37 -0.65
N GLU A 23 54.89 -38.25 -1.33
CA GLU A 23 54.08 -37.02 -1.34
C GLU A 23 52.72 -37.22 -2.04
N ASP A 24 52.60 -38.23 -2.91
CA ASP A 24 51.42 -38.45 -3.75
C ASP A 24 50.17 -38.83 -2.92
N LYS A 25 50.35 -39.52 -1.79
CA LYS A 25 49.25 -39.92 -0.91
C LYS A 25 48.77 -38.78 -0.01
N GLU A 26 49.69 -37.98 0.49
CA GLU A 26 49.39 -36.77 1.27
C GLU A 26 48.81 -35.66 0.39
N ALA A 27 49.35 -35.46 -0.81
CA ALA A 27 48.81 -34.54 -1.81
C ALA A 27 47.39 -34.94 -2.23
N LYS A 28 47.15 -36.24 -2.46
CA LYS A 28 45.79 -36.74 -2.77
C LYS A 28 44.80 -36.54 -1.62
N ALA A 29 45.20 -36.83 -0.38
CA ALA A 29 44.38 -36.57 0.80
C ALA A 29 44.09 -35.07 0.99
N MET A 30 45.07 -34.20 0.68
CA MET A 30 44.90 -32.75 0.72
C MET A 30 43.95 -32.25 -0.38
N ILE A 31 44.03 -32.79 -1.59
CA ILE A 31 43.10 -32.49 -2.69
C ILE A 31 41.67 -32.93 -2.33
N GLU A 32 41.49 -34.14 -1.79
CA GLU A 32 40.18 -34.64 -1.34
C GLU A 32 39.60 -33.77 -0.23
N ARG A 33 40.43 -33.34 0.74
CA ARG A 33 40.03 -32.41 1.81
C ARG A 33 39.66 -31.03 1.27
N GLN A 34 40.40 -30.50 0.30
CA GLN A 34 40.07 -29.23 -0.35
C GLN A 34 38.74 -29.34 -1.13
N ALA A 35 38.51 -30.44 -1.84
CA ALA A 35 37.25 -30.68 -2.54
C ALA A 35 36.05 -30.74 -1.58
N GLN A 36 36.22 -31.38 -0.41
CA GLN A 36 35.19 -31.39 0.64
C GLN A 36 34.90 -29.97 1.17
N ILE A 37 35.93 -29.17 1.45
CA ILE A 37 35.78 -27.78 1.91
C ILE A 37 35.07 -26.93 0.85
N ILE A 38 35.42 -27.07 -0.43
CA ILE A 38 34.77 -26.34 -1.53
C ILE A 38 33.29 -26.72 -1.62
N ASN A 39 32.94 -28.01 -1.53
CA ASN A 39 31.55 -28.46 -1.56
C ASN A 39 30.75 -27.94 -0.35
N GLN A 40 31.35 -27.95 0.84
CA GLN A 40 30.74 -27.40 2.05
C GLN A 40 30.49 -25.88 1.89
N LEU A 41 31.52 -25.12 1.51
CA LEU A 41 31.40 -23.67 1.31
C LEU A 41 30.41 -23.31 0.19
N THR A 42 30.30 -24.14 -0.83
CA THR A 42 29.29 -23.96 -1.90
C THR A 42 27.89 -24.16 -1.35
N THR A 43 27.67 -25.21 -0.56
CA THR A 43 26.39 -25.50 0.10
C THR A 43 25.99 -24.38 1.06
N GLU A 44 26.90 -23.94 1.93
CA GLU A 44 26.67 -22.85 2.87
C GLU A 44 26.37 -21.53 2.14
N ASN A 45 27.07 -21.23 1.04
CA ASN A 45 26.78 -20.04 0.24
C ASN A 45 25.42 -20.11 -0.45
N THR A 46 24.99 -21.29 -0.92
CA THR A 46 23.66 -21.47 -1.50
C THR A 46 22.59 -21.24 -0.43
N GLN A 47 22.74 -21.84 0.75
CA GLN A 47 21.82 -21.64 1.88
C GLN A 47 21.78 -20.17 2.35
N LEU A 48 22.92 -19.48 2.39
CA LEU A 48 22.99 -18.06 2.74
C LEU A 48 22.33 -17.18 1.68
N LYS A 49 22.47 -17.50 0.39
CA LYS A 49 21.78 -16.80 -0.69
C LYS A 49 20.28 -17.00 -0.59
N GLU A 50 19.82 -18.24 -0.42
CA GLU A 50 18.40 -18.55 -0.22
C GLU A 50 17.83 -17.84 1.01
N LYS A 51 18.56 -17.86 2.14
CA LYS A 51 18.17 -17.12 3.36
C LYS A 51 18.11 -15.61 3.13
N ASN A 52 19.01 -15.06 2.32
CA ASN A 52 19.04 -13.64 1.99
C ASN A 52 17.96 -13.23 0.98
N GLU A 53 17.59 -14.12 0.05
CA GLU A 53 16.46 -13.93 -0.87
C GLU A 53 15.11 -14.00 -0.15
N ASN A 54 15.03 -14.75 0.96
CA ASN A 54 13.84 -14.86 1.81
C ASN A 54 13.71 -13.73 2.85
N LEU A 55 14.68 -12.82 2.96
CA LEU A 55 14.59 -11.66 3.84
C LEU A 55 13.81 -10.54 3.16
N ILE A 56 12.68 -10.16 3.76
CA ILE A 56 11.90 -9.01 3.33
C ILE A 56 12.68 -7.75 3.70
N PRO A 57 13.14 -6.95 2.72
CA PRO A 57 13.93 -5.77 3.03
C PRO A 57 13.06 -4.69 3.70
N ALA A 58 13.70 -3.86 4.52
CA ALA A 58 13.09 -2.64 5.00
C ALA A 58 12.74 -1.73 3.81
N ILE A 59 11.52 -1.19 3.83
CA ILE A 59 11.06 -0.28 2.78
C ILE A 59 11.59 1.12 3.05
N LEU A 60 12.37 1.63 2.11
CA LEU A 60 12.81 3.02 2.06
C LEU A 60 11.96 3.74 1.02
N VAL A 61 11.27 4.79 1.44
CA VAL A 61 10.28 5.49 0.61
C VAL A 61 10.72 6.93 0.34
N ASN A 62 10.61 7.36 -0.91
CA ASN A 62 10.75 8.76 -1.32
C ASN A 62 9.50 9.22 -2.08
N LYS A 63 9.07 10.47 -1.88
CA LYS A 63 8.02 11.09 -2.70
C LYS A 63 8.48 11.14 -4.16
N GLU A 64 7.62 10.73 -5.08
CA GLU A 64 7.82 10.84 -6.53
C GLU A 64 6.78 11.80 -7.12
N VAL A 65 7.22 12.93 -7.66
CA VAL A 65 6.31 13.87 -8.34
C VAL A 65 6.05 13.35 -9.75
N ILE A 66 4.81 12.97 -10.05
CA ILE A 66 4.38 12.55 -11.39
C ILE A 66 3.95 13.80 -12.17
N PHE A 67 3.04 14.57 -11.60
CA PHE A 67 2.59 15.86 -12.11
C PHE A 67 2.31 16.81 -10.94
N GLU A 68 2.64 18.08 -11.11
CA GLU A 68 2.27 19.13 -10.16
C GLU A 68 2.17 20.45 -10.91
N LYS A 69 1.03 21.11 -10.80
CA LYS A 69 0.83 22.45 -11.33
C LYS A 69 -0.12 23.23 -10.43
N LEU A 70 0.37 24.39 -10.00
CA LEU A 70 -0.40 25.37 -9.25
C LEU A 70 -0.32 26.68 -10.03
N GLU A 71 -1.47 27.20 -10.46
CA GLU A 71 -1.55 28.50 -11.12
C GLU A 71 -2.67 29.32 -10.51
N LYS A 72 -2.50 30.63 -10.53
CA LYS A 72 -3.57 31.58 -10.22
C LYS A 72 -4.02 32.24 -11.51
N ILE A 73 -5.28 32.06 -11.86
CA ILE A 73 -5.88 32.74 -13.02
C ILE A 73 -6.55 34.03 -12.57
N ASN A 74 -6.62 35.03 -13.46
CA ASN A 74 -7.28 36.30 -13.20
C ASN A 74 -8.49 36.46 -14.12
N TYR A 75 -9.58 36.98 -13.58
CA TYR A 75 -10.82 37.27 -14.29
C TYR A 75 -10.89 38.75 -14.67
N PRO A 76 -11.39 39.09 -15.87
CA PRO A 76 -11.72 40.47 -16.23
C PRO A 76 -12.68 41.09 -15.20
N LYS A 77 -12.41 42.33 -14.78
CA LYS A 77 -13.30 43.06 -13.85
C LYS A 77 -14.71 43.27 -14.38
N SER A 78 -14.89 43.22 -15.70
CA SER A 78 -16.17 43.37 -16.39
C SER A 78 -17.01 42.08 -16.43
N GLN A 79 -16.45 40.95 -16.04
CA GLN A 79 -17.16 39.68 -15.99
C GLN A 79 -17.94 39.60 -14.68
N GLU A 80 -19.25 39.43 -14.76
CA GLU A 80 -20.10 39.23 -13.58
C GLU A 80 -20.05 37.77 -13.13
N HIS A 81 -19.91 37.57 -11.83
CA HIS A 81 -19.95 36.26 -11.16
C HIS A 81 -20.35 36.44 -9.69
N TRP A 82 -20.72 35.35 -9.03
CA TRP A 82 -21.39 35.36 -7.73
C TRP A 82 -20.48 35.63 -6.51
N PHE A 83 -19.19 35.87 -6.71
CA PHE A 83 -18.18 36.02 -5.66
C PHE A 83 -17.29 37.26 -5.86
N ASP A 84 -16.80 37.87 -4.76
CA ASP A 84 -16.07 39.16 -4.81
C ASP A 84 -14.61 39.08 -5.31
N GLY A 85 -14.18 37.93 -5.83
CA GLY A 85 -12.81 37.67 -6.26
C GLY A 85 -12.60 37.85 -7.77
N HIS A 86 -11.49 38.45 -8.19
CA HIS A 86 -11.10 38.55 -9.61
C HIS A 86 -9.96 37.59 -9.99
N SER A 87 -9.77 36.55 -9.19
CA SER A 87 -8.73 35.57 -9.43
C SER A 87 -8.99 34.30 -8.63
N ALA A 88 -8.58 33.16 -9.16
CA ALA A 88 -8.82 31.86 -8.55
C ALA A 88 -7.60 30.94 -8.71
N PRO A 89 -7.31 30.08 -7.71
CA PRO A 89 -6.27 29.06 -7.84
C PRO A 89 -6.78 27.85 -8.64
N ILE A 90 -5.89 27.26 -9.43
CA ILE A 90 -6.03 25.94 -10.04
C ILE A 90 -4.87 25.08 -9.53
N SER A 91 -5.16 24.01 -8.82
CA SER A 91 -4.15 23.11 -8.25
C SER A 91 -4.38 21.66 -8.67
N LEU A 92 -3.50 21.14 -9.52
CA LEU A 92 -3.52 19.74 -9.92
C LEU A 92 -2.21 19.05 -9.51
N ASN A 93 -2.30 17.90 -8.85
CA ASN A 93 -1.13 17.04 -8.65
C ASN A 93 -1.45 15.55 -8.66
N ILE A 94 -0.43 14.78 -9.02
CA ILE A 94 -0.33 13.35 -8.72
C ILE A 94 1.07 13.12 -8.14
N TRP A 95 1.13 12.59 -6.92
CA TRP A 95 2.38 12.22 -6.26
C TRP A 95 2.42 10.72 -5.97
N GLY A 96 3.35 10.02 -6.61
CA GLY A 96 3.64 8.62 -6.32
C GLY A 96 4.66 8.45 -5.19
N LEU A 97 5.09 7.20 -5.01
CA LEU A 97 6.19 6.84 -4.13
C LEU A 97 7.22 6.02 -4.90
N LYS A 98 8.50 6.33 -4.68
CA LYS A 98 9.62 5.50 -5.12
C LYS A 98 10.23 4.77 -3.93
N THR A 99 10.16 3.45 -3.98
CA THR A 99 10.76 2.54 -3.00
C THR A 99 12.06 1.92 -3.52
N ASN A 100 12.86 1.35 -2.62
CA ASN A 100 14.01 0.50 -2.93
C ASN A 100 13.63 -0.88 -3.54
N ILE A 101 12.34 -1.18 -3.73
CA ILE A 101 11.84 -2.49 -4.19
C ILE A 101 11.12 -2.31 -5.53
N THR A 102 11.67 -2.86 -6.62
CA THR A 102 11.16 -2.62 -7.99
C THR A 102 9.72 -3.07 -8.19
N TRP A 103 9.39 -4.31 -7.82
CA TRP A 103 8.03 -4.84 -8.02
C TRP A 103 6.99 -4.07 -7.20
N LEU A 104 7.37 -3.55 -6.03
CA LEU A 104 6.48 -2.76 -5.20
C LEU A 104 6.18 -1.41 -5.86
N ASN A 105 7.16 -0.79 -6.53
CA ASN A 105 6.93 0.42 -7.29
C ASN A 105 5.92 0.21 -8.43
N GLU A 106 6.00 -0.92 -9.13
CA GLU A 106 5.07 -1.27 -10.21
C GLU A 106 3.65 -1.51 -9.69
N LEU A 107 3.52 -2.20 -8.55
CA LEU A 107 2.24 -2.41 -7.87
C LEU A 107 1.64 -1.07 -7.41
N LEU A 108 2.39 -0.26 -6.67
CA LEU A 108 1.92 1.04 -6.17
C LEU A 108 1.54 2.00 -7.30
N TRP A 109 2.30 2.01 -8.41
CA TRP A 109 1.94 2.75 -9.61
C TRP A 109 0.57 2.29 -10.16
N THR A 110 0.38 0.98 -10.27
CA THR A 110 -0.87 0.40 -10.79
C THR A 110 -2.06 0.79 -9.93
N GLU A 111 -1.95 0.63 -8.61
CA GLU A 111 -3.01 1.01 -7.67
C GLU A 111 -3.34 2.52 -7.74
N LEU A 112 -2.32 3.38 -7.74
CA LEU A 112 -2.53 4.84 -7.84
C LEU A 112 -3.20 5.24 -9.16
N MET A 113 -2.73 4.71 -10.28
CA MET A 113 -3.31 5.03 -11.58
C MET A 113 -4.75 4.51 -11.71
N GLN A 114 -5.01 3.29 -11.21
CA GLN A 114 -6.35 2.72 -11.23
C GLN A 114 -7.32 3.52 -10.36
N SER A 115 -6.89 3.94 -9.16
CA SER A 115 -7.68 4.78 -8.27
C SER A 115 -7.97 6.17 -8.86
N GLU A 116 -7.00 6.79 -9.53
CA GLU A 116 -7.15 8.16 -10.04
C GLU A 116 -7.96 8.23 -11.35
N PHE A 117 -7.82 7.25 -12.24
CA PHE A 117 -8.40 7.32 -13.58
C PHE A 117 -9.60 6.38 -13.79
N SER A 118 -9.80 5.37 -12.95
CA SER A 118 -10.84 4.33 -13.04
C SER A 118 -10.86 3.53 -14.36
N GLU A 119 -11.20 4.18 -15.47
CA GLU A 119 -11.25 3.60 -16.81
C GLU A 119 -10.11 4.12 -17.70
N ASN A 120 -9.71 3.31 -18.69
CA ASN A 120 -8.64 3.65 -19.63
C ASN A 120 -7.35 4.09 -18.90
N THR A 121 -7.02 3.47 -17.76
CA THR A 121 -5.90 3.84 -16.90
C THR A 121 -4.58 4.05 -17.67
N PRO A 122 -3.86 5.18 -17.48
CA PRO A 122 -2.57 5.42 -18.13
C PRO A 122 -1.58 4.30 -17.80
N LYS A 123 -0.90 3.77 -18.82
CA LYS A 123 0.08 2.70 -18.65
C LYS A 123 1.49 3.24 -18.40
N THR A 124 1.75 4.50 -18.76
CA THR A 124 3.08 5.12 -18.58
C THR A 124 2.96 6.47 -17.89
N ARG A 125 4.08 6.93 -17.34
CA ARG A 125 4.18 8.23 -16.69
C ARG A 125 3.86 9.37 -17.65
N GLU A 126 4.33 9.28 -18.88
CA GLU A 126 4.11 10.28 -19.92
C GLU A 126 2.62 10.40 -20.27
N GLN A 127 1.89 9.28 -20.31
CA GLN A 127 0.46 9.29 -20.55
C GLN A 127 -0.31 9.96 -19.39
N ALA A 128 0.06 9.67 -18.14
CA ALA A 128 -0.54 10.30 -16.97
C ALA A 128 -0.28 11.81 -16.95
N VAL A 129 0.97 12.22 -17.21
CA VAL A 129 1.36 13.63 -17.33
C VAL A 129 0.57 14.33 -18.44
N ALA A 130 0.51 13.76 -19.65
CA ALA A 130 -0.20 14.36 -20.78
C ALA A 130 -1.71 14.53 -20.50
N ARG A 131 -2.33 13.60 -19.78
CA ARG A 131 -3.72 13.74 -19.33
C ARG A 131 -3.91 14.89 -18.37
N TYR A 132 -3.04 15.00 -17.36
CA TYR A 132 -3.12 16.09 -16.39
C TYR A 132 -2.79 17.45 -17.03
N GLU A 133 -1.88 17.51 -18.00
CA GLU A 133 -1.65 18.72 -18.79
C GLU A 133 -2.89 19.14 -19.58
N THR A 134 -3.53 18.19 -20.24
CA THR A 134 -4.76 18.43 -21.01
C THR A 134 -5.89 18.88 -20.09
N LEU A 135 -6.10 18.16 -18.99
CA LEU A 135 -7.10 18.50 -17.97
C LEU A 135 -6.86 19.89 -17.40
N PHE A 136 -5.61 20.22 -17.04
CA PHE A 136 -5.26 21.53 -16.51
C PHE A 136 -5.60 22.65 -17.51
N ASN A 137 -5.23 22.48 -18.78
CA ASN A 137 -5.50 23.49 -19.80
C ASN A 137 -7.00 23.64 -20.07
N GLN A 138 -7.75 22.53 -20.03
CA GLN A 138 -9.20 22.53 -20.13
C GLN A 138 -9.84 23.30 -18.98
N ILE A 139 -9.51 22.97 -17.73
CA ILE A 139 -10.02 23.66 -16.53
C ILE A 139 -9.69 25.15 -16.58
N LYS A 140 -8.46 25.50 -16.99
CA LYS A 140 -8.07 26.90 -17.14
C LYS A 140 -8.93 27.63 -18.16
N SER A 141 -9.22 27.01 -19.30
CA SER A 141 -10.11 27.57 -20.32
C SER A 141 -11.54 27.70 -19.81
N ASP A 142 -12.06 26.66 -19.16
CA ASP A 142 -13.42 26.62 -18.64
C ASP A 142 -13.62 27.68 -17.56
N MET A 143 -12.69 27.79 -16.61
CA MET A 143 -12.74 28.82 -15.58
C MET A 143 -12.61 30.24 -16.14
N GLN A 144 -11.88 30.44 -17.25
CA GLN A 144 -11.86 31.75 -17.93
C GLN A 144 -13.21 32.10 -18.57
N ALA A 145 -13.92 31.12 -19.11
CA ALA A 145 -15.26 31.31 -19.67
C ALA A 145 -16.34 31.46 -18.59
N GLN A 146 -16.23 30.69 -17.52
CA GLN A 146 -17.15 30.61 -16.39
C GLN A 146 -16.34 30.70 -15.08
N PRO A 147 -16.22 31.90 -14.48
CA PRO A 147 -15.40 32.10 -13.29
C PRO A 147 -15.86 31.24 -12.13
N GLU A 148 -14.89 30.65 -11.44
CA GLU A 148 -15.10 29.85 -10.23
C GLU A 148 -14.13 30.30 -9.15
N ILE A 149 -14.45 30.09 -7.87
CA ILE A 149 -13.58 30.55 -6.77
C ILE A 149 -12.27 29.76 -6.64
N GLY A 150 -12.16 28.62 -7.31
CA GLY A 150 -10.97 27.80 -7.38
C GLY A 150 -11.25 26.40 -7.92
N PHE A 151 -10.19 25.69 -8.29
CA PHE A 151 -10.25 24.29 -8.67
C PHE A 151 -9.08 23.54 -8.04
N SER A 152 -9.30 22.32 -7.55
CA SER A 152 -8.24 21.44 -7.11
C SER A 152 -8.55 19.99 -7.44
N ARG A 153 -7.54 19.23 -7.90
CA ARG A 153 -7.63 17.77 -8.06
C ARG A 153 -6.26 17.16 -7.72
N ASN A 154 -6.23 16.39 -6.64
CA ASN A 154 -5.00 15.94 -6.01
C ASN A 154 -5.12 14.45 -5.73
N ALA A 155 -4.07 13.70 -6.05
CA ALA A 155 -3.93 12.30 -5.66
C ALA A 155 -2.50 12.03 -5.19
N TRP A 156 -2.33 11.32 -4.08
CA TRP A 156 -1.00 11.01 -3.58
C TRP A 156 -0.93 9.67 -2.86
N LEU A 157 0.20 8.97 -3.03
CA LEU A 157 0.54 7.82 -2.22
C LEU A 157 1.25 8.23 -0.93
N GLY A 158 0.86 7.61 0.18
CA GLY A 158 1.54 7.69 1.47
C GLY A 158 1.92 6.31 1.99
N PHE A 159 3.04 6.24 2.72
CA PHE A 159 3.47 5.02 3.43
C PHE A 159 3.18 5.18 4.91
N ILE A 160 2.49 4.20 5.49
CA ILE A 160 2.14 4.19 6.92
C ILE A 160 3.21 3.45 7.71
N GLY A 161 3.58 2.25 7.27
CA GLY A 161 4.58 1.45 7.96
C GLY A 161 4.67 0.02 7.44
N GLN A 162 5.66 -0.69 7.94
CA GLN A 162 5.91 -2.09 7.65
C GLN A 162 5.91 -2.88 8.96
N LYS A 163 5.16 -3.98 8.98
CA LYS A 163 5.16 -4.98 10.06
C LYS A 163 5.48 -6.33 9.44
N GLU A 164 6.71 -6.79 9.63
CA GLU A 164 7.20 -8.05 9.08
C GLU A 164 6.93 -8.14 7.56
N LYS A 165 6.03 -9.03 7.14
CA LYS A 165 5.63 -9.24 5.74
C LYS A 165 4.45 -8.40 5.26
N LEU A 166 3.89 -7.55 6.12
CA LEU A 166 2.87 -6.59 5.73
C LEU A 166 3.46 -5.19 5.59
N SER A 167 3.02 -4.47 4.57
CA SER A 167 3.36 -3.05 4.39
C SER A 167 2.10 -2.27 4.04
N THR A 168 1.81 -1.24 4.81
CA THR A 168 0.57 -0.47 4.70
C THR A 168 0.85 0.89 4.07
N PHE A 169 0.08 1.20 3.04
CA PHE A 169 0.08 2.46 2.30
C PHE A 169 -1.34 3.02 2.26
N PHE A 170 -1.47 4.24 1.76
CA PHE A 170 -2.76 4.80 1.36
C PHE A 170 -2.64 5.62 0.08
N ILE A 171 -3.71 5.67 -0.72
CA ILE A 171 -3.91 6.63 -1.80
C ILE A 171 -4.86 7.69 -1.25
N GLY A 172 -4.32 8.89 -0.99
CA GLY A 172 -5.13 10.05 -0.64
C GLY A 172 -5.64 10.74 -1.89
N TYR A 173 -6.85 11.28 -1.82
CA TYR A 173 -7.41 12.12 -2.86
C TYR A 173 -8.09 13.36 -2.28
N TYR A 174 -8.10 14.44 -3.06
CA TYR A 174 -8.90 15.63 -2.77
C TYR A 174 -9.32 16.31 -4.07
N SER A 175 -10.63 16.51 -4.24
CA SER A 175 -11.21 17.29 -5.33
C SER A 175 -11.98 18.49 -4.80
N TYR A 176 -11.84 19.62 -5.49
CA TYR A 176 -12.62 20.83 -5.29
C TYR A 176 -12.93 21.42 -6.65
N GLU A 177 -14.21 21.51 -6.99
CA GLU A 177 -14.68 21.94 -8.32
C GLU A 177 -15.59 23.17 -8.23
N GLY A 178 -15.50 23.92 -7.12
CA GLY A 178 -16.43 25.00 -6.76
C GLY A 178 -17.34 24.62 -5.59
N GLY A 179 -18.18 25.57 -5.14
CA GLY A 179 -19.12 25.36 -4.04
C GLY A 179 -18.55 25.61 -2.64
N ALA A 180 -19.19 25.01 -1.62
CA ALA A 180 -18.88 25.33 -0.22
C ALA A 180 -17.60 24.67 0.32
N HIS A 181 -17.27 23.46 -0.16
CA HIS A 181 -16.11 22.70 0.29
C HIS A 181 -15.68 21.66 -0.78
N GLY A 182 -14.45 21.17 -0.67
CA GLY A 182 -14.01 20.00 -1.45
C GLY A 182 -14.36 18.69 -0.78
N VAL A 183 -14.06 17.58 -1.45
CA VAL A 183 -14.22 16.23 -0.94
C VAL A 183 -12.91 15.48 -1.07
N GLY A 184 -12.55 14.73 -0.03
CA GLY A 184 -11.32 13.94 -0.01
C GLY A 184 -11.42 12.81 0.99
N GLY A 185 -10.47 11.89 0.90
CA GLY A 185 -10.42 10.67 1.70
C GLY A 185 -9.15 9.89 1.41
N LYS A 186 -9.04 8.71 2.02
CA LYS A 186 -7.91 7.80 1.79
C LYS A 186 -8.38 6.40 1.47
N GLN A 187 -7.88 5.82 0.40
CA GLN A 187 -7.99 4.38 0.15
C GLN A 187 -6.74 3.68 0.70
N TYR A 188 -6.92 2.74 1.62
CA TYR A 188 -5.82 2.02 2.25
C TYR A 188 -5.43 0.78 1.44
N LEU A 189 -4.12 0.51 1.41
CA LEU A 189 -3.51 -0.61 0.70
C LEU A 189 -2.62 -1.36 1.67
N THR A 190 -3.02 -2.55 2.10
CA THR A 190 -2.14 -3.46 2.85
C THR A 190 -1.53 -4.45 1.86
N VAL A 191 -0.21 -4.42 1.68
CA VAL A 191 0.52 -5.29 0.75
C VAL A 191 1.14 -6.45 1.52
N ASP A 192 0.88 -7.68 1.08
CA ASP A 192 1.67 -8.85 1.47
C ASP A 192 2.95 -8.89 0.63
N MET A 193 4.08 -8.69 1.30
CA MET A 193 5.41 -8.63 0.71
C MET A 193 5.92 -9.98 0.21
N ASN A 194 5.39 -11.11 0.73
CA ASN A 194 5.72 -12.44 0.25
C ASN A 194 4.94 -12.79 -1.01
N ARG A 195 3.62 -12.58 -0.99
CA ARG A 195 2.74 -12.81 -2.15
C ARG A 195 2.84 -11.72 -3.23
N ARG A 196 3.42 -10.56 -2.89
CA ARG A 196 3.60 -9.39 -3.76
C ARG A 196 2.28 -8.85 -4.32
N GLN A 197 1.26 -8.79 -3.48
CA GLN A 197 -0.07 -8.33 -3.85
C GLN A 197 -0.72 -7.55 -2.71
N VAL A 198 -1.70 -6.70 -3.05
CA VAL A 198 -2.62 -6.11 -2.08
C VAL A 198 -3.47 -7.22 -1.46
N VAL A 199 -3.67 -7.17 -0.15
CA VAL A 199 -4.61 -8.01 0.59
C VAL A 199 -6.00 -7.42 0.38
N ASN A 200 -6.80 -8.08 -0.45
CA ASN A 200 -8.17 -7.64 -0.75
C ASN A 200 -9.18 -8.24 0.23
N PHE A 201 -10.40 -7.69 0.26
CA PHE A 201 -11.48 -8.22 1.10
C PHE A 201 -11.68 -9.73 0.92
N SER A 202 -11.61 -10.21 -0.33
CA SER A 202 -11.75 -11.62 -0.69
C SER A 202 -10.56 -12.49 -0.26
N ASP A 203 -9.39 -11.93 0.04
CA ASP A 203 -8.28 -12.69 0.64
C ASP A 203 -8.52 -12.94 2.13
N VAL A 204 -9.31 -12.09 2.80
CA VAL A 204 -9.56 -12.15 4.25
C VAL A 204 -10.84 -12.89 4.59
N PHE A 205 -11.92 -12.64 3.83
CA PHE A 205 -13.27 -13.12 4.13
C PHE A 205 -13.86 -13.94 2.99
N ASP A 206 -14.75 -14.87 3.33
CA ASP A 206 -15.69 -15.48 2.37
C ASP A 206 -16.87 -14.52 2.16
N GLU A 207 -17.32 -14.32 0.93
CA GLU A 207 -18.48 -13.46 0.64
C GLU A 207 -19.74 -13.91 1.39
N LYS A 208 -19.88 -15.20 1.68
CA LYS A 208 -20.99 -15.75 2.47
C LYS A 208 -21.01 -15.22 3.91
N LYS A 209 -19.87 -14.74 4.43
CA LYS A 209 -19.71 -14.15 5.76
C LYS A 209 -20.04 -12.66 5.80
N LEU A 210 -20.29 -12.03 4.65
CA LEU A 210 -20.56 -10.59 4.57
C LEU A 210 -21.74 -10.13 5.45
N PRO A 211 -22.88 -10.85 5.55
CA PRO A 211 -23.97 -10.45 6.44
C PRO A 211 -23.56 -10.44 7.92
N GLU A 212 -22.77 -11.42 8.35
CA GLU A 212 -22.30 -11.53 9.73
C GLU A 212 -21.28 -10.42 10.06
N ILE A 213 -20.43 -10.06 9.11
CA ILE A 213 -19.50 -8.92 9.22
C ILE A 213 -20.28 -7.60 9.27
N LYS A 214 -21.33 -7.44 8.44
CA LYS A 214 -22.22 -6.26 8.45
C LYS A 214 -22.87 -6.09 9.82
N GLU A 215 -23.37 -7.16 10.44
CA GLU A 215 -23.94 -7.12 11.78
C GLU A 215 -22.92 -6.71 12.85
N LEU A 216 -21.68 -7.20 12.77
CA LEU A 216 -20.62 -6.85 13.71
C LEU A 216 -20.25 -5.35 13.61
N LEU A 217 -20.09 -4.85 12.39
CA LEU A 217 -19.81 -3.44 12.14
C LEU A 217 -20.99 -2.55 12.52
N TRP A 218 -22.23 -2.99 12.28
CA TRP A 218 -23.43 -2.28 12.70
C TRP A 218 -23.50 -2.10 14.21
N ARG A 219 -23.16 -3.16 14.97
CA ARG A 219 -23.09 -3.08 16.44
C ARG A 219 -22.05 -2.06 16.89
N ILE A 220 -20.89 -1.99 16.24
CA ILE A 220 -19.86 -0.98 16.57
C ILE A 220 -20.36 0.42 16.22
N TYR A 221 -20.94 0.60 15.03
CA TYR A 221 -21.45 1.89 14.57
C TYR A 221 -22.55 2.47 15.47
N THR A 222 -23.40 1.60 16.02
CA THR A 222 -24.49 1.97 16.95
C THR A 222 -24.06 2.01 18.41
N ASP A 223 -22.76 1.91 18.70
CA ASP A 223 -22.21 1.78 20.05
C ASP A 223 -22.94 0.72 20.88
N PHE A 224 -22.99 -0.49 20.35
CA PHE A 224 -23.64 -1.67 20.94
C PHE A 224 -25.12 -1.43 21.29
N GLY A 225 -25.81 -0.57 20.54
CA GLY A 225 -27.21 -0.22 20.72
C GLY A 225 -27.45 1.00 21.60
N ASN A 226 -26.40 1.70 22.05
CA ASN A 226 -26.53 2.97 22.77
C ASN A 226 -27.02 4.11 21.87
N VAL A 227 -26.77 4.03 20.55
CA VAL A 227 -27.33 4.94 19.55
C VAL A 227 -28.58 4.31 18.94
N ASN A 228 -29.73 4.97 19.08
CA ASN A 228 -30.98 4.48 18.48
C ASN A 228 -30.89 4.49 16.96
N GLU A 229 -31.52 3.52 16.29
CA GLU A 229 -31.51 3.43 14.83
C GLU A 229 -32.14 4.65 14.13
N GLU A 230 -33.04 5.37 14.80
CA GLU A 230 -33.61 6.62 14.27
C GLU A 230 -32.64 7.81 14.32
N GLN A 231 -31.53 7.68 15.05
CA GLN A 231 -30.54 8.73 15.28
C GLN A 231 -29.26 8.52 14.49
N VAL A 232 -29.07 7.33 13.90
CA VAL A 232 -27.90 7.07 13.04
C VAL A 232 -27.99 7.89 11.76
N PHE A 233 -26.82 8.22 11.20
CA PHE A 233 -26.75 8.96 9.95
C PHE A 233 -27.14 8.09 8.76
N THR A 234 -26.70 6.82 8.76
CA THR A 234 -27.00 5.85 7.70
C THR A 234 -27.84 4.70 8.26
N PRO A 235 -29.10 4.54 7.83
CA PRO A 235 -29.96 3.45 8.27
C PRO A 235 -29.36 2.08 7.95
N LYS A 236 -29.70 1.05 8.73
CA LYS A 236 -29.16 -0.31 8.58
C LYS A 236 -29.34 -0.90 7.18
N ALA A 237 -30.46 -0.56 6.52
CA ALA A 237 -30.76 -1.01 5.17
C ALA A 237 -29.72 -0.55 4.15
N ASP A 238 -29.16 0.65 4.34
CA ASP A 238 -28.20 1.29 3.43
C ASP A 238 -26.74 1.20 3.95
N PHE A 239 -26.54 0.72 5.18
CA PHE A 239 -25.21 0.55 5.78
C PHE A 239 -24.45 -0.59 5.09
N GLU A 240 -23.39 -0.30 4.36
CA GLU A 240 -22.60 -1.30 3.64
C GLU A 240 -21.26 -1.59 4.32
N VAL A 241 -20.73 -2.81 4.15
CA VAL A 241 -19.39 -3.13 4.66
C VAL A 241 -18.36 -2.49 3.76
N SER A 242 -17.62 -1.52 4.30
CA SER A 242 -16.52 -0.89 3.56
C SER A 242 -15.50 -1.93 3.08
N LYS A 243 -15.06 -1.78 1.83
CA LYS A 243 -13.95 -2.55 1.24
C LYS A 243 -12.61 -1.82 1.39
N ASN A 244 -12.63 -0.61 1.92
CA ASN A 244 -11.46 0.17 2.28
C ASN A 244 -11.08 -0.15 3.73
N PHE A 245 -10.05 -0.98 3.91
CA PHE A 245 -9.63 -1.41 5.24
C PHE A 245 -8.12 -1.61 5.31
N TYR A 246 -7.59 -1.65 6.53
CA TYR A 246 -6.22 -2.10 6.78
C TYR A 246 -6.14 -3.02 7.99
N LEU A 247 -5.07 -3.81 8.02
CA LEU A 247 -4.82 -4.76 9.10
C LEU A 247 -3.85 -4.13 10.11
N ALA A 248 -4.21 -4.15 11.39
CA ALA A 248 -3.41 -3.63 12.49
C ALA A 248 -3.26 -4.65 13.62
N HIS A 249 -2.49 -4.31 14.64
CA HIS A 249 -2.22 -5.19 15.78
C HIS A 249 -3.46 -5.55 16.60
N ASP A 250 -4.44 -4.66 16.62
CA ASP A 250 -5.68 -4.69 17.39
C ASP A 250 -6.86 -5.21 16.59
N GLY A 251 -6.74 -5.33 15.26
CA GLY A 251 -7.80 -5.88 14.43
C GLY A 251 -7.77 -5.41 12.98
N ILE A 252 -8.97 -5.34 12.38
CA ILE A 252 -9.19 -4.79 11.06
C ILE A 252 -9.95 -3.47 11.21
N HIS A 253 -9.40 -2.41 10.62
CA HIS A 253 -9.96 -1.07 10.63
C HIS A 253 -10.67 -0.83 9.30
N PHE A 254 -11.98 -0.64 9.34
CA PHE A 254 -12.83 -0.36 8.18
C PHE A 254 -13.05 1.14 8.08
N ILE A 255 -12.69 1.70 6.94
CA ILE A 255 -12.66 3.14 6.70
C ILE A 255 -13.87 3.53 5.87
N TYR A 256 -14.61 4.51 6.35
CA TYR A 256 -15.79 5.07 5.70
C TYR A 256 -15.53 6.53 5.39
N HIS A 257 -15.60 6.89 4.12
CA HIS A 257 -15.46 8.25 3.66
C HIS A 257 -16.56 9.15 4.23
N VAL A 258 -16.31 10.47 4.14
CA VAL A 258 -17.33 11.47 4.49
C VAL A 258 -18.65 11.17 3.78
N TYR A 259 -19.76 11.35 4.49
CA TYR A 259 -21.13 11.05 4.02
C TYR A 259 -21.48 9.57 3.85
N GLU A 260 -20.59 8.60 4.08
CA GLU A 260 -20.99 7.19 4.01
C GLU A 260 -21.79 6.76 5.26
N ILE A 261 -21.29 7.08 6.45
CA ILE A 261 -21.94 6.73 7.73
C ILE A 261 -21.97 7.87 8.74
N ALA A 262 -21.51 9.07 8.36
CA ALA A 262 -21.51 10.26 9.21
C ALA A 262 -21.53 11.54 8.35
N PRO A 263 -22.00 12.68 8.89
CA PRO A 263 -21.95 13.95 8.18
C PRO A 263 -20.50 14.38 7.94
N TYR A 264 -20.27 15.19 6.89
CA TYR A 264 -18.93 15.66 6.50
C TYR A 264 -18.08 16.24 7.64
N VAL A 265 -18.71 17.00 8.54
CA VAL A 265 -18.04 17.65 9.69
C VAL A 265 -17.43 16.65 10.68
N ALA A 266 -17.90 15.40 10.69
CA ALA A 266 -17.32 14.33 11.49
C ALA A 266 -16.04 13.74 10.88
N GLY A 267 -15.75 14.06 9.60
CA GLY A 267 -14.62 13.52 8.87
C GLY A 267 -14.81 12.07 8.43
N GLU A 268 -13.72 11.47 7.96
CA GLU A 268 -13.63 10.03 7.67
C GLU A 268 -13.83 9.24 8.98
N GLN A 269 -14.67 8.21 8.94
CA GLN A 269 -14.97 7.36 10.08
C GLN A 269 -14.18 6.05 10.01
N GLU A 270 -13.86 5.51 11.17
CA GLU A 270 -13.11 4.27 11.31
C GLU A 270 -13.85 3.35 12.28
N LEU A 271 -14.23 2.15 11.82
CA LEU A 271 -14.81 1.10 12.65
C LEU A 271 -13.79 -0.02 12.81
N THR A 272 -13.32 -0.26 14.03
CA THR A 272 -12.34 -1.30 14.33
C THR A 272 -13.02 -2.54 14.88
N VAL A 273 -12.79 -3.68 14.22
CA VAL A 273 -13.20 -5.00 14.71
C VAL A 273 -11.97 -5.73 15.21
N SER A 274 -11.97 -6.15 16.48
CA SER A 274 -10.84 -6.86 17.05
C SER A 274 -10.63 -8.24 16.45
N TRP A 275 -9.39 -8.72 16.50
CA TRP A 275 -9.06 -10.09 16.06
C TRP A 275 -9.92 -11.15 16.77
N ASP A 276 -10.16 -10.99 18.08
CA ASP A 276 -10.96 -11.92 18.87
C ASP A 276 -12.38 -12.10 18.34
N TRP A 277 -13.07 -11.01 17.97
CA TRP A 277 -14.43 -11.10 17.44
C TRP A 277 -14.49 -11.81 16.09
N PHE A 278 -13.45 -11.66 15.25
CA PHE A 278 -13.37 -12.41 14.01
C PHE A 278 -13.13 -13.91 14.24
N LEU A 279 -12.36 -14.27 15.27
CA LEU A 279 -12.09 -15.66 15.65
C LEU A 279 -13.33 -16.31 16.27
N GLU A 280 -13.98 -15.65 17.24
CA GLU A 280 -15.22 -16.11 17.89
C GLU A 280 -16.34 -16.34 16.86
N GLY A 281 -16.48 -15.44 15.90
CA GLY A 281 -17.47 -15.56 14.83
C GLY A 281 -17.10 -16.51 13.70
N ASN A 282 -15.88 -17.08 13.70
CA ASN A 282 -15.32 -17.86 12.58
C ASN A 282 -15.50 -17.13 11.24
N LEU A 283 -15.08 -15.87 11.20
CA LEU A 283 -15.31 -14.96 10.07
C LEU A 283 -14.11 -14.89 9.11
N LEU A 284 -12.89 -15.24 9.55
CA LEU A 284 -11.69 -15.23 8.72
C LEU A 284 -11.56 -16.50 7.89
N LYS A 285 -11.04 -16.36 6.67
CA LYS A 285 -10.65 -17.50 5.84
C LYS A 285 -9.52 -18.31 6.49
N PRO A 286 -9.55 -19.65 6.45
CA PRO A 286 -8.44 -20.47 6.90
C PRO A 286 -7.11 -20.13 6.20
N GLU A 287 -7.15 -19.81 4.91
CA GLU A 287 -5.97 -19.42 4.12
C GLU A 287 -5.35 -18.10 4.60
N PHE A 288 -6.19 -17.19 5.11
CA PHE A 288 -5.73 -15.93 5.72
C PHE A 288 -5.03 -16.21 7.06
N ILE A 289 -5.64 -17.03 7.92
CA ILE A 289 -5.05 -17.40 9.22
C ILE A 289 -3.70 -18.12 9.03
N GLN A 290 -3.60 -18.99 8.03
CA GLN A 290 -2.35 -19.67 7.67
C GLN A 290 -1.23 -18.72 7.25
N GLN A 291 -1.57 -17.51 6.79
CA GLN A 291 -0.55 -16.49 6.54
C GLN A 291 0.09 -15.99 7.83
N GLN A 292 -0.49 -16.16 9.02
CA GLN A 292 0.15 -15.71 10.28
C GLN A 292 0.63 -14.24 10.22
N TYR A 293 -0.17 -13.34 9.68
CA TYR A 293 0.16 -11.91 9.65
C TYR A 293 0.20 -11.29 11.04
N TYR A 294 -0.64 -11.82 11.94
CA TYR A 294 -0.72 -11.49 13.35
C TYR A 294 -0.77 -12.80 14.15
N ASP A 295 -0.31 -12.74 15.39
CA ASP A 295 -0.52 -13.83 16.33
C ASP A 295 -1.99 -13.79 16.77
N LEU A 296 -2.76 -14.74 16.27
CA LEU A 296 -4.18 -14.90 16.54
C LEU A 296 -4.43 -15.96 17.61
N THR A 297 -3.40 -16.39 18.34
CA THR A 297 -3.59 -17.29 19.48
C THR A 297 -4.28 -16.54 20.61
N PRO A 298 -5.36 -17.08 21.19
CA PRO A 298 -6.00 -16.47 22.35
C PRO A 298 -4.97 -16.28 23.46
N ALA A 299 -4.92 -15.09 24.07
CA ALA A 299 -4.08 -14.88 25.23
C ALA A 299 -4.42 -15.95 26.29
N PRO A 300 -3.42 -16.57 26.96
CA PRO A 300 -3.72 -17.55 27.99
C PRO A 300 -4.61 -16.91 29.05
N ILE A 301 -5.72 -17.58 29.37
CA ILE A 301 -6.58 -17.18 30.48
C ILE A 301 -5.71 -17.23 31.73
N VAL A 302 -5.38 -16.07 32.28
CA VAL A 302 -4.76 -15.98 33.60
C VAL A 302 -5.90 -16.22 34.59
N GLU A 303 -6.00 -17.46 35.06
CA GLU A 303 -6.86 -17.84 36.19
C GLU A 303 -6.47 -17.11 37.49
#